data_AF-A0A9Y0ZFZ9-F1
#
_entry.id   AF-A0A9Y0ZFZ9-F1
#
_cell.length_a   1.000
_cell.length_b   1.000
_cell.length_c   1.000
_cell.angle_alpha   90.00
_cell.angle_beta   90.00
_cell.angle_gamma   90.00
#
_symmetry.space_group_name_H-M   'P 1'
#
loop_
_entity.id
_entity.type
_entity.pdbx_description
1 polymer ?
#
loop_
_entity_poly.entity_id
_entity_poly.type
_entity_poly.pdbx_seq_one_letter_code
_entity_poly.pdbx_strand_id
1 'polypeptide(L)'
;GLIDVARYFRFIGQSMKGQVERLKGFGGANINVAFFGKKLMALCESDLPYIIDLTQDGDIETLGRWEFDMRMFANMTAHPKVDEVTKETSAYRVNFLSPFLTFFRF
;
A
#
# COMPACT_ATOMS: atom_id res chain seq x y z
N GLY A 1 -20.35 -4.39 -15.08
CA GLY A 1 -21.29 -4.24 -16.21
C GLY A 1 -20.74 -3.27 -17.25
N LEU A 2 -21.52 -2.89 -18.27
CA LEU A 2 -21.06 -1.99 -19.36
C LEU A 2 -20.55 -0.64 -18.85
N ILE A 3 -21.17 -0.11 -17.78
CA ILE A 3 -20.77 1.13 -17.12
C ILE A 3 -19.35 1.02 -16.54
N ASP A 4 -19.00 -0.11 -15.93
CA ASP A 4 -17.68 -0.30 -15.33
C ASP A 4 -16.60 -0.42 -16.40
N VAL A 5 -16.92 -1.05 -17.53
CA VAL A 5 -16.04 -1.08 -18.71
C VAL A 5 -15.81 0.33 -19.24
N ALA A 6 -16.85 1.14 -19.37
CA ALA A 6 -16.73 2.53 -19.81
C ALA A 6 -15.91 3.38 -18.83
N ARG A 7 -16.11 3.21 -17.51
CA ARG A 7 -15.30 3.88 -16.47
C ARG A 7 -13.82 3.49 -16.55
N TYR A 8 -13.54 2.21 -16.77
CA TYR A 8 -12.18 1.71 -16.94
C TYR A 8 -11.48 2.37 -18.14
N PHE A 9 -12.11 2.36 -19.31
CA PHE A 9 -11.51 3.01 -20.50
C PHE A 9 -11.33 4.51 -20.33
N ARG A 10 -12.26 5.19 -19.66
CA ARG A 10 -12.10 6.61 -19.30
C ARG A 10 -10.86 6.80 -18.42
N PHE A 11 -10.70 6.01 -17.37
CA PHE A 11 -9.54 6.07 -16.47
C PHE A 11 -8.21 5.84 -17.22
N ILE A 12 -8.16 4.85 -18.11
CA ILE A 12 -6.99 4.62 -18.97
C ILE A 12 -6.70 5.83 -19.86
N GLY A 13 -7.73 6.41 -20.50
CA GLY A 13 -7.60 7.62 -21.31
C GLY A 13 -7.03 8.81 -20.54
N GLN A 14 -7.49 9.05 -19.31
CA GLN A 14 -6.97 10.13 -18.44
C GLN A 14 -5.53 9.87 -18.02
N SER A 15 -5.18 8.62 -17.74
CA SER A 15 -3.81 8.22 -17.40
C SER A 15 -2.84 8.46 -18.56
N MET A 16 -3.22 8.08 -19.80
CA MET A 16 -2.38 8.33 -20.99
C MET A 16 -2.20 9.81 -21.30
N LYS A 17 -3.19 10.65 -20.97
CA LYS A 17 -3.08 12.12 -21.08
C LYS A 17 -2.26 12.75 -19.95
N GLY A 18 -1.74 11.97 -19.00
CA GLY A 18 -1.02 12.48 -17.83
C GLY A 18 -1.90 13.20 -16.81
N GLN A 19 -3.22 13.11 -16.92
CA GLN A 19 -4.14 13.74 -15.96
C GLN A 19 -4.28 12.94 -14.66
N VAL A 20 -3.86 11.68 -14.68
CA VAL A 20 -3.82 10.79 -13.52
C VAL A 20 -2.43 10.14 -13.48
N GLU A 21 -1.68 10.42 -12.40
CA GLU A 21 -0.36 9.86 -12.21
C GLU A 21 -0.43 8.53 -11.45
N ARG A 22 -0.40 7.41 -12.20
CA ARG A 22 -0.52 6.07 -11.61
C ARG A 22 0.72 5.60 -10.84
N LEU A 23 1.88 6.18 -11.12
CA LEU A 23 3.16 5.73 -10.53
C LEU A 23 3.28 6.09 -9.04
N LYS A 24 2.55 7.11 -8.58
CA LYS A 24 2.54 7.56 -7.18
C LYS A 24 1.57 6.81 -6.27
N GLY A 25 0.93 5.76 -6.77
CA GLY A 25 -0.05 4.97 -6.01
C GLY A 25 -1.47 5.13 -6.54
N PHE A 26 -2.32 4.18 -6.19
CA PHE A 26 -3.73 4.15 -6.59
C PHE A 26 -4.67 3.55 -5.53
N GLY A 27 -4.14 3.10 -4.39
CA GLY A 27 -4.93 2.58 -3.28
C GLY A 27 -5.29 3.64 -2.26
N GLY A 28 -6.34 3.39 -1.50
CA GLY A 28 -6.90 4.37 -0.55
C GLY A 28 -6.31 4.31 0.86
N ALA A 29 -5.36 3.40 1.15
CA ALA A 29 -4.77 3.20 2.48
C ALA A 29 -5.82 3.04 3.63
N ASN A 30 -6.95 2.40 3.35
CA ASN A 30 -8.17 2.47 4.18
C ASN A 30 -8.60 1.13 4.82
N ILE A 31 -7.74 0.11 4.82
CA ILE A 31 -8.11 -1.24 5.27
C ILE A 31 -7.66 -1.49 6.71
N ASN A 32 -6.43 -1.06 7.04
CA ASN A 32 -5.89 -1.27 8.37
C ASN A 32 -4.83 -0.20 8.70
N VAL A 33 -4.58 -0.03 9.99
CA VAL A 33 -3.44 0.72 10.53
C VAL A 33 -2.61 -0.23 11.38
N ALA A 34 -1.30 -0.25 11.17
CA ALA A 34 -0.40 -1.10 11.95
C ALA A 34 0.91 -0.37 12.26
N PHE A 35 1.48 -0.69 13.42
CA PHE A 35 2.80 -0.21 13.81
C PHE A 35 3.85 -1.27 13.55
N PHE A 36 4.79 -1.01 12.65
CA PHE A 36 5.90 -1.90 12.34
C PHE A 36 7.09 -1.10 11.79
N GLY A 37 8.31 -1.65 11.87
CA GLY A 37 9.51 -0.94 11.39
C GLY A 37 9.72 0.43 12.06
N LYS A 38 9.22 0.60 13.30
CA LYS A 38 9.18 1.88 14.04
C LYS A 38 8.37 3.00 13.35
N LYS A 39 7.35 2.65 12.57
CA LYS A 39 6.48 3.58 11.86
C LYS A 39 5.02 3.16 12.03
N LEU A 40 4.13 4.14 12.13
CA LEU A 40 2.70 3.92 12.02
C LEU A 40 2.32 3.97 10.54
N MET A 41 1.62 2.94 10.07
CA MET A 41 1.37 2.73 8.65
C MET A 41 -0.12 2.54 8.38
N ALA A 42 -0.65 3.30 7.42
CA ALA A 42 -1.96 3.07 6.82
C ALA A 42 -1.83 2.15 5.60
N LEU A 43 -2.69 1.13 5.51
CA LEU A 43 -2.50 -0.02 4.63
C LEU A 43 -3.72 -0.29 3.74
N CYS A 44 -3.46 -0.77 2.53
CA CYS A 44 -4.45 -1.29 1.59
C CYS A 44 -3.78 -2.34 0.70
N GLU A 45 -4.44 -3.46 0.36
CA GLU A 45 -3.79 -4.49 -0.46
C GLU A 45 -3.51 -4.03 -1.90
N SER A 46 -4.07 -2.91 -2.37
CA SER A 46 -3.86 -2.44 -3.74
C SER A 46 -2.67 -1.49 -3.90
N ASP A 47 -2.00 -1.09 -2.83
CA ASP A 47 -0.93 -0.08 -2.88
C ASP A 47 0.16 -0.32 -1.82
N LEU A 48 1.21 0.50 -1.86
CA LEU A 48 2.21 0.56 -0.82
C LEU A 48 1.63 1.19 0.46
N PRO A 49 2.20 0.86 1.63
CA PRO A 49 1.87 1.52 2.89
C PRO A 49 2.09 3.03 2.83
N TYR A 50 1.28 3.79 3.56
CA TYR A 50 1.51 5.21 3.81
C TYR A 50 1.93 5.42 5.25
N ILE A 51 3.04 6.13 5.45
CA ILE A 51 3.49 6.52 6.78
C ILE A 51 2.56 7.62 7.27
N ILE A 52 2.03 7.41 8.48
CA ILE A 52 1.28 8.42 9.21
C ILE A 52 1.98 8.71 10.53
N ASP A 53 1.78 9.90 11.07
CA ASP A 53 2.31 10.30 12.38
C ASP A 53 1.20 10.88 13.24
N LEU A 54 1.37 10.75 14.56
CA LEU A 54 0.51 11.37 15.55
C LEU A 54 1.24 12.60 16.09
N THR A 55 0.69 13.78 15.84
CA THR A 55 1.29 15.03 16.32
C THR A 55 1.17 15.14 17.84
N GLN A 56 1.95 16.04 18.44
CA GLN A 56 1.94 16.22 19.91
C GLN A 56 0.59 16.69 20.46
N ASP A 57 -0.21 17.37 19.64
CA ASP A 57 -1.57 17.81 19.94
C ASP A 57 -2.66 16.78 19.56
N GLY A 58 -2.27 15.61 19.05
CA GLY A 58 -3.16 14.48 18.79
C GLY A 58 -3.81 14.45 17.40
N ASP A 59 -3.32 15.27 16.47
CA ASP A 59 -3.70 15.22 15.05
C ASP A 59 -2.97 14.07 14.32
N ILE A 60 -3.43 13.75 13.11
CA ILE A 60 -2.86 12.70 12.26
C ILE A 60 -2.33 13.32 10.97
N GLU A 61 -1.02 13.21 10.75
CA GLU A 61 -0.37 13.68 9.54
C GLU A 61 0.01 12.52 8.63
N THR A 62 -0.23 12.67 7.32
CA THR A 62 0.33 11.73 6.32
C THR A 62 1.72 12.20 5.91
N LEU A 63 2.75 11.46 6.33
CA LEU A 63 4.14 11.79 6.01
C LEU A 63 4.51 11.39 4.57
N GLY A 64 3.83 10.37 4.01
CA GLY A 64 3.98 10.01 2.61
C GLY A 64 3.90 8.51 2.35
N ARG A 65 3.93 8.13 1.08
CA ARG A 65 3.95 6.73 0.63
C ARG A 65 5.31 6.12 0.94
N TRP A 66 5.33 4.97 1.60
CA TRP A 66 6.55 4.28 1.98
C TRP A 66 7.11 3.49 0.80
N GLU A 67 8.05 4.11 0.09
CA GLU A 67 8.84 3.44 -0.93
C GLU A 67 9.97 2.66 -0.25
N PHE A 68 9.77 1.35 -0.08
CA PHE A 68 10.82 0.49 0.45
C PHE A 68 11.93 0.35 -0.59
N ASP A 69 13.18 0.54 -0.19
CA ASP A 69 14.39 0.52 -1.04
C ASP A 69 14.61 -0.80 -1.81
N MET A 70 13.81 -1.82 -1.51
CA MET A 70 13.80 -3.06 -2.28
C MET A 70 12.84 -2.94 -3.46
N ARG A 71 13.38 -2.60 -4.64
CA ARG A 71 13.16 -3.13 -6.02
C ARG A 71 11.84 -3.84 -6.41
N MET A 72 10.78 -3.77 -5.64
CA MET A 72 9.52 -4.46 -5.86
C MET A 72 8.41 -3.42 -5.76
N PHE A 73 7.84 -3.12 -6.93
CA PHE A 73 6.58 -2.41 -7.11
C PHE A 73 5.37 -3.12 -6.48
N ALA A 74 5.52 -3.68 -5.28
CA ALA A 74 4.60 -4.65 -4.74
C ALA A 74 3.98 -4.14 -3.44
N ASN A 75 2.68 -3.91 -3.55
CA ASN A 75 1.72 -3.99 -2.46
C ASN A 75 2.02 -5.13 -1.46
N MET A 76 1.55 -4.95 -0.24
CA MET A 76 1.57 -5.98 0.80
C MET A 76 0.19 -6.16 1.41
N THR A 77 -0.02 -7.26 2.13
CA THR A 77 -1.22 -7.46 2.93
C THR A 77 -1.45 -6.27 3.87
N ALA A 78 -2.72 -5.88 4.03
CA ALA A 78 -3.10 -4.91 5.04
C ALA A 78 -3.01 -5.48 6.48
N HIS A 79 -2.73 -6.77 6.64
CA HIS A 79 -2.65 -7.43 7.95
C HIS A 79 -1.27 -8.03 8.26
N PRO A 80 -0.18 -7.22 8.27
CA PRO A 80 1.12 -7.70 8.71
C PRO A 80 1.06 -8.14 10.18
N LYS A 81 1.96 -9.06 10.54
CA LYS A 81 2.07 -9.58 11.91
C LYS A 81 3.47 -9.32 12.43
N VAL A 82 3.56 -8.64 13.57
CA VAL A 82 4.82 -8.39 14.27
C VAL A 82 5.02 -9.46 15.32
N ASP A 83 6.18 -10.11 15.30
CA ASP A 83 6.59 -11.04 16.35
C ASP A 83 6.94 -10.26 17.63
N GLU A 84 6.33 -10.62 18.75
CA GLU A 84 6.52 -9.90 20.00
C GLU A 84 7.91 -10.09 20.62
N VAL A 85 8.60 -11.19 20.31
CA VAL A 85 9.92 -11.54 20.83
C VAL A 85 11.01 -10.97 19.93
N THR A 86 10.96 -11.26 18.62
CA THR A 86 12.01 -10.85 17.68
C THR A 86 11.82 -9.43 17.14
N LYS A 87 10.60 -8.90 17.23
CA LYS A 87 10.17 -7.63 16.60
C LYS A 87 10.24 -7.62 15.07
N GLU A 88 10.46 -8.77 14.44
CA GLU A 88 10.35 -8.93 12.98
C GLU A 88 8.89 -8.85 12.55
N THR A 89 8.65 -8.31 11.36
CA THR A 89 7.32 -8.20 10.77
C THR A 89 7.18 -9.19 9.63
N SER A 90 6.27 -10.16 9.78
CA SER A 90 5.89 -11.08 8.70
C SER A 90 4.73 -10.52 7.89
N ALA A 91 4.86 -10.58 6.57
CA ALA A 91 3.85 -10.14 5.62
C ALA A 91 3.82 -11.05 4.40
N TYR A 92 2.79 -10.88 3.57
CA TYR A 92 2.67 -11.54 2.28
C TYR A 92 2.11 -10.58 1.24
N ARG A 93 2.26 -10.95 -0.04
CA ARG A 93 1.62 -10.30 -1.19
C ARG A 93 0.93 -11.34 -2.04
N VAL A 94 -0.19 -10.94 -2.64
CA VAL A 94 -0.92 -11.75 -3.63
C VAL A 94 -0.79 -11.07 -4.98
N ASN A 95 -0.48 -11.85 -6.01
CA ASN A 95 -0.34 -11.39 -7.39
C ASN A 95 -1.30 -12.14 -8.33
N PHE A 96 -1.69 -11.48 -9.41
CA PHE A 96 -2.41 -12.13 -10.51
C PHE A 96 -1.51 -13.00 -11.40
N LEU A 97 -0.19 -12.82 -11.32
CA LEU A 97 0.82 -13.58 -12.07
C LEU A 97 1.77 -14.30 -11.10
N SER A 98 2.35 -15.41 -11.54
CA SER A 98 3.32 -16.17 -10.75
C SER A 98 4.55 -15.31 -10.37
N PRO A 99 5.04 -15.36 -9.12
CA PRO A 99 4.50 -16.13 -7.99
C PRO A 99 3.21 -15.50 -7.45
N PHE A 100 2.12 -16.28 -7.37
CA PHE A 100 0.79 -15.79 -6.96
C PHE A 100 0.73 -15.38 -5.49
N LEU A 101 1.60 -15.95 -4.65
CA LEU A 101 1.72 -15.67 -3.23
C LEU A 101 3.20 -15.62 -2.86
N THR A 102 3.63 -14.52 -2.25
CA THR A 102 5.01 -14.36 -1.75
C THR A 102 4.96 -13.94 -0.30
N PHE A 103 5.66 -14.67 0.57
CA PHE A 103 5.88 -14.29 1.97
C PHE A 103 7.22 -13.58 2.13
N PHE A 104 7.28 -12.61 3.03
CA PHE A 104 8.51 -11.88 3.35
C PHE A 104 8.49 -11.39 4.79
N ARG A 105 9.69 -11.07 5.29
CA ARG A 105 9.94 -10.55 6.64
C ARG A 105 10.90 -9.37 6.57
N PHE A 106 10.78 -8.44 7.51
CA PHE A 106 11.66 -7.28 7.68
C PHE A 106 11.66 -6.79 9.13
#